data_AF-A0A966EG52-F1
#
_entry.id   AF-A0A966EG52-F1
#
_cell.length_a   1.000
_cell.length_b   1.000
_cell.length_c   1.000
_cell.angle_alpha   90.00
_cell.angle_beta   90.00
_cell.angle_gamma   90.00
#
_symmetry.space_group_name_H-M   'P 1'
#
loop_
_entity.id
_entity.type
_entity.pdbx_description
1 polymer ?
#
loop_
_entity_poly.entity_id
_entity_poly.type
_entity_poly.pdbx_seq_one_letter_code
_entity_poly.pdbx_strand_id
1 'polypeptide(L)'
;MGESHPVRPSEDQKRRARELDVHFSSDISGQALDLLIAARCRELDPPPVWLRQVAEQLGLGGRHSTRRELYHLIEAELMITGREVELLVWFLYGVSRHVGGAAWDGPDGSGISAGTMEKLARRLAREPWVMQSLGRYLPGTLYRFGGIYGSTDTLAFRVAARALEENSDDSVEKK
;
A
#
# COMPACT_ATOMS: atom_id res chain seq x y z
N MET A 1 43.47 18.59 4.52
CA MET A 1 42.13 17.99 4.73
C MET A 1 41.35 18.26 3.46
N GLY A 2 40.97 17.23 2.71
CA GLY A 2 40.21 17.42 1.47
C GLY A 2 38.78 17.80 1.83
N GLU A 3 38.37 19.03 1.53
CA GLU A 3 36.97 19.42 1.57
C GLU A 3 36.23 18.52 0.57
N SER A 4 35.44 17.57 1.08
CA SER A 4 34.52 16.80 0.25
C SER A 4 33.48 17.80 -0.26
N HIS A 5 33.63 18.25 -1.51
CA HIS A 5 32.61 19.05 -2.16
C HIS A 5 31.25 18.35 -1.97
N PRO A 6 30.21 19.07 -1.52
CA PRO A 6 28.90 18.48 -1.36
C PRO A 6 28.49 17.89 -2.71
N VAL A 7 28.24 16.58 -2.71
CA VAL A 7 27.85 15.85 -3.92
C VAL A 7 26.61 16.52 -4.48
N ARG A 8 26.68 16.96 -5.74
CA ARG A 8 25.55 17.60 -6.42
C ARG A 8 24.37 16.62 -6.52
N PRO A 9 23.12 17.11 -6.53
CA PRO A 9 21.97 16.24 -6.66
C PRO A 9 21.95 15.51 -8.01
N SER A 10 21.60 14.23 -7.98
CA SER A 10 21.39 13.42 -9.19
C SER A 10 20.15 13.87 -9.96
N GLU A 11 20.06 13.51 -11.23
CA GLU A 11 18.88 13.80 -12.05
C GLU A 11 17.63 13.07 -11.53
N ASP A 12 17.78 11.89 -10.94
CA ASP A 12 16.68 11.16 -10.31
C ASP A 12 16.14 11.91 -9.09
N GLN A 13 17.02 12.48 -8.24
CA GLN A 13 16.60 13.30 -7.10
C GLN A 13 15.85 14.56 -7.57
N LYS A 14 16.37 15.25 -8.59
CA LYS A 14 15.69 16.44 -9.15
C LYS A 14 14.34 16.11 -9.77
N ARG A 15 14.25 14.98 -10.50
CA ARG A 15 12.98 14.50 -11.07
C ARG A 15 11.97 14.23 -9.95
N ARG A 16 12.39 13.49 -8.91
CA ARG A 16 11.54 13.16 -7.77
C ARG A 16 11.07 14.40 -7.01
N ALA A 17 11.96 15.37 -6.80
CA ALA A 17 11.61 16.65 -6.18
C ALA A 17 10.53 17.40 -6.96
N ARG A 18 10.62 17.43 -8.31
CA ARG A 18 9.58 18.05 -9.17
C ARG A 18 8.25 17.31 -9.10
N GLU A 19 8.26 15.99 -9.11
CA GLU A 19 7.03 15.18 -8.98
C GLU A 19 6.29 15.45 -7.66
N LEU A 20 7.02 15.81 -6.61
CA LEU A 20 6.50 16.07 -5.27
C LEU A 20 6.27 17.57 -4.98
N ASP A 21 6.46 18.42 -5.99
CA ASP A 21 6.38 19.89 -5.88
C ASP A 21 7.29 20.45 -4.77
N VAL A 22 8.51 19.90 -4.68
CA VAL A 22 9.55 20.37 -3.77
C VAL A 22 10.34 21.46 -4.47
N HIS A 23 10.27 22.68 -3.94
CA HIS A 23 11.13 23.78 -4.37
C HIS A 23 12.52 23.67 -3.71
N PHE A 24 13.58 23.85 -4.51
CA PHE A 24 14.96 23.80 -4.05
C PHE A 24 15.83 24.80 -4.82
N SER A 25 16.91 25.25 -4.20
CA SER A 25 17.87 26.17 -4.81
C SER A 25 18.81 25.45 -5.77
N SER A 26 19.40 26.16 -6.73
CA SER A 26 20.30 25.59 -7.74
C SER A 26 21.63 25.06 -7.17
N ASP A 27 21.99 25.50 -5.98
CA ASP A 27 23.21 25.16 -5.24
C ASP A 27 23.00 24.09 -4.14
N ILE A 28 21.78 23.57 -3.98
CA ILE A 28 21.47 22.56 -2.97
C ILE A 28 22.36 21.31 -3.15
N SER A 29 22.83 20.75 -2.04
CA SER A 29 23.53 19.46 -2.05
C SER A 29 22.54 18.30 -2.27
N GLY A 30 23.00 17.19 -2.84
CA GLY A 30 22.17 15.99 -3.01
C GLY A 30 21.61 15.48 -1.68
N GLN A 31 22.41 15.53 -0.61
CA GLN A 31 21.98 15.14 0.73
C GLN A 31 20.88 16.05 1.28
N ALA A 32 20.98 17.37 1.07
CA ALA A 32 19.94 18.30 1.50
C ALA A 32 18.66 18.14 0.67
N LEU A 33 18.78 17.87 -0.63
CA LEU A 33 17.62 17.61 -1.48
C LEU A 33 16.89 16.33 -1.06
N ASP A 34 17.61 15.26 -0.70
CA ASP A 34 16.99 14.04 -0.16
C ASP A 34 16.20 14.31 1.12
N LEU A 35 16.70 15.17 2.01
CA LEU A 35 15.99 15.55 3.23
C LEU A 35 14.70 16.32 2.93
N LEU A 36 14.69 17.18 1.90
CA LEU A 36 13.49 17.90 1.47
C LEU A 36 12.46 16.96 0.83
N ILE A 37 12.91 16.08 -0.07
CA ILE A 37 12.06 15.03 -0.68
C ILE A 37 11.44 14.17 0.42
N ALA A 38 12.25 13.73 1.37
CA ALA A 38 11.82 12.97 2.52
C ALA A 38 10.76 13.67 3.37
N ALA A 39 10.98 14.94 3.68
CA ALA A 39 10.05 15.75 4.45
C ALA A 39 8.71 15.89 3.71
N ARG A 40 8.77 16.14 2.40
CA ARG A 40 7.57 16.28 1.56
C ARG A 40 6.79 14.97 1.43
N CYS A 41 7.47 13.84 1.23
CA CYS A 41 6.85 12.52 1.24
C CYS A 41 6.09 12.24 2.56
N ARG A 42 6.68 12.66 3.69
CA ARG A 42 6.04 12.52 5.02
C ARG A 42 4.87 13.46 5.22
N GLU A 43 4.91 14.65 4.64
CA GLU A 43 3.83 15.62 4.70
C GLU A 43 2.62 15.17 3.87
N LEU A 44 2.86 14.69 2.65
CA LEU A 44 1.81 14.36 1.69
C LEU A 44 1.13 13.03 1.97
N ASP A 45 1.89 12.00 2.35
CA ASP A 45 1.39 10.63 2.41
C ASP A 45 2.16 9.77 3.44
N PRO A 46 2.15 10.16 4.74
CA PRO A 46 2.90 9.44 5.76
C PRO A 46 2.36 8.02 5.92
N PRO A 47 3.22 6.98 5.84
CA PRO A 47 2.76 5.64 6.15
C PRO A 47 2.42 5.53 7.64
N PRO A 48 1.35 4.82 8.00
CA PRO A 48 1.07 4.47 9.39
C PRO A 48 2.17 3.54 9.94
N VAL A 49 2.32 3.51 11.26
CA VAL A 49 3.40 2.74 11.93
C VAL A 49 3.35 1.25 11.57
N TRP A 50 2.15 0.66 11.57
CA TRP A 50 1.98 -0.76 11.27
C TRP A 50 2.44 -1.10 9.84
N LEU A 51 2.20 -0.21 8.86
CA LEU A 51 2.59 -0.44 7.46
C LEU A 51 4.11 -0.41 7.32
N ARG A 52 4.78 0.48 8.06
CA ARG A 52 6.25 0.49 8.15
C ARG A 52 6.78 -0.80 8.76
N GLN A 53 6.17 -1.29 9.84
CA GLN A 53 6.59 -2.53 10.48
C GLN A 53 6.46 -3.75 9.55
N VAL A 54 5.36 -3.84 8.78
CA VAL A 54 5.20 -4.91 7.79
C VAL A 54 6.27 -4.82 6.69
N ALA A 55 6.53 -3.61 6.17
CA ALA A 55 7.57 -3.43 5.16
C ALA A 55 8.97 -3.78 5.70
N GLU A 56 9.30 -3.36 6.93
CA GLU A 56 10.57 -3.68 7.60
C GLU A 56 10.75 -5.18 7.79
N GLN A 57 9.69 -5.91 8.17
CA GLN A 57 9.72 -7.37 8.30
C GLN A 57 10.00 -8.09 6.97
N LEU A 58 9.60 -7.49 5.86
CA LEU A 58 9.85 -8.00 4.50
C LEU A 58 11.15 -7.46 3.89
N GLY A 59 11.90 -6.62 4.60
CA GLY A 59 13.11 -5.98 4.07
C GLY A 59 12.82 -4.97 2.94
N LEU A 60 11.62 -4.39 2.92
CA LEU A 60 11.16 -3.48 1.87
C LEU A 60 11.12 -2.02 2.31
N GLY A 61 11.25 -1.13 1.34
CA GLY A 61 11.15 0.31 1.55
C GLY A 61 12.41 0.94 2.14
N GLY A 62 12.29 2.21 2.54
CA GLY A 62 13.37 2.97 3.14
C GLY A 62 12.86 4.09 4.04
N ARG A 63 13.79 4.86 4.62
CA ARG A 63 13.52 5.94 5.59
C ARG A 63 12.50 7.00 5.14
N HIS A 64 12.25 7.05 3.83
CA HIS A 64 11.48 8.08 3.14
C HIS A 64 10.34 7.52 2.28
N SER A 65 10.03 6.23 2.43
CA SER A 65 8.93 5.63 1.68
C SER A 65 7.59 6.22 2.10
N THR A 66 6.80 6.57 1.11
CA THR A 66 5.39 6.97 1.25
C THR A 66 4.52 5.76 1.57
N ARG A 67 3.32 6.02 2.10
CA ARG A 67 2.29 4.98 2.29
C ARG A 67 2.02 4.22 1.00
N ARG A 68 1.84 4.94 -0.10
CA ARG A 68 1.62 4.34 -1.43
C ARG A 68 2.77 3.43 -1.86
N GLU A 69 4.01 3.87 -1.74
CA GLU A 69 5.18 3.08 -2.12
C GLU A 69 5.28 1.80 -1.28
N LEU A 70 5.15 1.91 0.04
CA LEU A 70 5.22 0.73 0.91
C LEU A 70 4.13 -0.29 0.58
N TYR A 71 2.90 0.18 0.32
CA TYR A 71 1.81 -0.73 -0.03
C TYR A 71 2.10 -1.51 -1.32
N HIS A 72 2.62 -0.85 -2.34
CA HIS A 72 2.96 -1.49 -3.61
C HIS A 72 4.16 -2.42 -3.52
N LEU A 73 5.17 -2.06 -2.73
CA LEU A 73 6.32 -2.94 -2.51
C LEU A 73 5.88 -4.24 -1.83
N ILE A 74 5.03 -4.16 -0.80
CA ILE A 74 4.49 -5.34 -0.11
C ILE A 74 3.65 -6.20 -1.07
N GLU A 75 2.74 -5.58 -1.81
CA GLU A 75 1.92 -6.28 -2.82
C GLU A 75 2.78 -7.01 -3.86
N ALA A 76 3.81 -6.34 -4.39
CA ALA A 76 4.72 -6.91 -5.36
C ALA A 76 5.53 -8.07 -4.78
N GLU A 77 6.05 -7.92 -3.55
CA GLU A 77 6.80 -8.97 -2.87
C GLU A 77 5.96 -10.23 -2.64
N LEU A 78 4.72 -10.07 -2.16
CA LEU A 78 3.80 -11.19 -1.94
C LEU A 78 3.45 -11.91 -3.25
N MET A 79 3.34 -11.17 -4.36
CA MET A 79 3.11 -11.73 -5.69
C MET A 79 4.34 -12.49 -6.21
N ILE A 80 5.54 -11.93 -6.08
CA ILE A 80 6.80 -12.56 -6.53
C ILE A 80 7.09 -13.84 -5.75
N THR A 81 6.89 -13.81 -4.44
CA THR A 81 7.16 -14.95 -3.55
C THR A 81 6.09 -16.05 -3.62
N GLY A 82 4.98 -15.83 -4.34
CA GLY A 82 3.90 -16.80 -4.47
C GLY A 82 3.13 -17.04 -3.17
N ARG A 83 3.12 -16.07 -2.25
CA ARG A 83 2.40 -16.16 -0.96
C ARG A 83 0.94 -15.80 -1.14
N GLU A 84 0.18 -16.70 -1.79
CA GLU A 84 -1.18 -16.41 -2.27
C GLU A 84 -2.17 -16.04 -1.16
N VAL A 85 -2.12 -16.75 -0.02
CA VAL A 85 -3.04 -16.46 1.11
C VAL A 85 -2.74 -15.08 1.68
N GLU A 86 -1.47 -14.74 1.88
CA GLU A 86 -1.06 -13.44 2.38
C GLU A 86 -1.35 -12.32 1.40
N LEU A 87 -1.17 -12.56 0.09
CA LEU A 87 -1.59 -11.63 -0.96
C LEU A 87 -3.11 -11.41 -0.92
N LEU A 88 -3.89 -12.46 -0.68
CA LEU A 88 -5.34 -12.36 -0.55
C LEU A 88 -5.77 -11.67 0.74
N VAL A 89 -5.06 -11.84 1.85
CA VAL A 89 -5.28 -11.05 3.07
C VAL A 89 -4.97 -9.57 2.81
N TRP A 90 -3.86 -9.29 2.13
CA TRP A 90 -3.49 -7.92 1.72
C TRP A 90 -4.54 -7.29 0.82
N PHE A 91 -5.06 -8.07 -0.14
CA PHE A 91 -6.15 -7.68 -1.01
C PHE A 91 -7.44 -7.39 -0.24
N LEU A 92 -7.88 -8.30 0.62
CA LEU A 92 -9.09 -8.14 1.43
C LEU A 92 -9.00 -6.93 2.37
N TYR A 93 -7.81 -6.64 2.91
CA TYR A 93 -7.55 -5.40 3.62
C TYR A 93 -7.80 -4.18 2.72
N GLY A 94 -7.25 -4.15 1.50
CA GLY A 94 -7.52 -3.07 0.55
C GLY A 94 -9.01 -2.88 0.22
N VAL A 95 -9.76 -3.99 0.06
CA VAL A 95 -11.20 -3.97 -0.21
C VAL A 95 -12.00 -3.45 0.98
N SER A 96 -11.76 -3.97 2.19
CA SER A 96 -12.51 -3.55 3.39
C SER A 96 -12.33 -2.05 3.66
N ARG A 97 -11.14 -1.53 3.39
CA ARG A 97 -10.81 -0.10 3.49
C ARG A 97 -11.60 0.75 2.51
N HIS A 98 -11.74 0.28 1.27
CA HIS A 98 -12.51 0.97 0.25
C HIS A 98 -14.00 1.01 0.57
N VAL A 99 -14.57 -0.14 0.95
CA VAL A 99 -16.01 -0.27 1.24
C VAL A 99 -16.37 0.46 2.54
N GLY A 100 -15.54 0.33 3.58
CA GLY A 100 -15.79 0.92 4.91
C GLY A 100 -15.41 2.39 5.07
N GLY A 101 -14.77 3.01 4.07
CA GLY A 101 -14.42 4.45 4.08
C GLY A 101 -13.45 4.90 5.19
N ALA A 102 -12.78 3.99 5.89
CA ALA A 102 -12.00 4.30 7.08
C ALA A 102 -10.63 4.94 6.79
N ALA A 103 -9.94 5.47 7.81
CA ALA A 103 -8.58 6.06 7.77
C ALA A 103 -7.45 5.04 8.05
N TRP A 104 -6.24 5.22 7.52
CA TRP A 104 -5.14 4.22 7.48
C TRP A 104 -4.54 3.85 8.85
N ASP A 105 -5.28 4.10 9.92
CA ASP A 105 -4.84 4.10 11.31
C ASP A 105 -4.69 2.66 11.87
N GLY A 106 -5.23 1.65 11.18
CA GLY A 106 -5.00 0.24 11.50
C GLY A 106 -6.01 -0.74 10.89
N PRO A 107 -5.74 -2.05 10.96
CA PRO A 107 -6.67 -3.11 10.52
C PRO A 107 -7.98 -3.13 11.31
N ASP A 108 -7.96 -2.73 12.59
CA ASP A 108 -9.16 -2.67 13.44
C ASP A 108 -10.18 -1.62 12.97
N GLY A 109 -9.72 -0.58 12.27
CA GLY A 109 -10.59 0.45 11.68
C GLY A 109 -11.36 -0.03 10.44
N SER A 110 -11.09 -1.25 9.95
CA SER A 110 -11.77 -1.80 8.76
C SER A 110 -13.06 -2.55 9.06
N GLY A 111 -13.45 -2.67 10.33
CA GLY A 111 -14.65 -3.38 10.76
C GLY A 111 -14.56 -4.92 10.67
N ILE A 112 -13.44 -5.46 10.15
CA ILE A 112 -13.28 -6.89 9.92
C ILE A 112 -11.99 -7.37 10.57
N SER A 113 -12.11 -8.40 11.40
CA SER A 113 -10.96 -8.96 12.13
C SER A 113 -9.94 -9.60 11.19
N ALA A 114 -8.65 -9.55 11.56
CA ALA A 114 -7.59 -10.23 10.82
C ALA A 114 -7.88 -11.74 10.64
N GLY A 115 -8.46 -12.40 11.64
CA GLY A 115 -8.85 -13.81 11.55
C GLY A 115 -9.97 -14.07 10.54
N THR A 116 -10.91 -13.15 10.38
CA THR A 116 -11.95 -13.23 9.34
C THR A 116 -11.34 -13.07 7.95
N MET A 117 -10.44 -12.10 7.77
CA MET A 117 -9.72 -11.91 6.51
C MET A 117 -8.90 -13.15 6.14
N GLU A 118 -8.22 -13.76 7.10
CA GLU A 118 -7.44 -14.98 6.85
C GLU A 118 -8.32 -16.17 6.43
N LYS A 119 -9.47 -16.38 7.09
CA LYS A 119 -10.43 -17.42 6.71
C LYS A 119 -10.96 -17.21 5.29
N LEU A 120 -11.34 -15.97 4.96
CA LEU A 120 -11.80 -15.62 3.62
C LEU A 120 -10.70 -15.80 2.57
N ALA A 121 -9.47 -15.36 2.86
CA ALA A 121 -8.32 -15.52 1.99
C ALA A 121 -8.05 -17.01 1.68
N ARG A 122 -8.07 -17.88 2.70
CA ARG A 122 -7.89 -19.33 2.51
C ARG A 122 -9.01 -19.96 1.67
N ARG A 123 -10.24 -19.44 1.77
CA ARG A 123 -11.36 -19.88 0.91
C ARG A 123 -11.16 -19.42 -0.52
N LEU A 124 -10.80 -18.15 -0.73
CA LEU A 124 -10.55 -17.56 -2.05
C LEU A 124 -9.33 -18.18 -2.76
N ALA A 125 -8.30 -18.57 -2.01
CA ALA A 125 -7.11 -19.22 -2.56
C ALA A 125 -7.41 -20.58 -3.22
N ARG A 126 -8.53 -21.22 -2.87
CA ARG A 126 -8.97 -22.49 -3.49
C ARG A 126 -9.62 -22.30 -4.86
N GLU A 127 -9.84 -21.05 -5.27
CA GLU A 127 -10.52 -20.68 -6.50
C GLU A 127 -9.49 -20.12 -7.50
N PRO A 128 -8.99 -20.93 -8.48
CA PRO A 128 -7.89 -20.52 -9.36
C PRO A 128 -8.18 -19.23 -10.16
N TRP A 129 -9.46 -18.99 -10.47
CA TRP A 129 -9.90 -17.80 -11.19
C TRP A 129 -9.73 -16.51 -10.37
N VAL A 130 -9.72 -16.59 -9.03
CA VAL A 130 -9.52 -15.42 -8.16
C VAL A 130 -8.11 -14.87 -8.34
N MET A 131 -7.10 -15.75 -8.24
CA MET A 131 -5.70 -15.37 -8.42
C MET A 131 -5.45 -14.89 -9.85
N GLN A 132 -6.06 -15.54 -10.86
CA GLN A 132 -6.00 -15.07 -12.24
C GLN A 132 -6.68 -13.69 -12.44
N SER A 133 -7.77 -13.42 -11.71
CA SER A 133 -8.42 -12.12 -11.72
C SER A 133 -7.54 -11.05 -11.06
N LEU A 134 -6.81 -11.37 -9.99
CA LEU A 134 -5.89 -10.44 -9.32
C LEU A 134 -4.64 -10.16 -10.16
N GLY A 135 -4.03 -11.18 -10.75
CA GLY A 135 -2.81 -11.04 -11.56
C GLY A 135 -2.99 -10.18 -12.82
N ARG A 136 -4.23 -10.03 -13.31
CA ARG A 136 -4.55 -9.11 -14.42
C ARG A 136 -4.34 -7.63 -14.07
N TYR A 137 -4.28 -7.28 -12.79
CA TYR A 137 -4.19 -5.92 -12.28
C TYR A 137 -2.93 -5.72 -11.44
N LEU A 138 -1.77 -6.05 -12.05
CA LEU A 138 -0.39 -5.79 -11.61
C LEU A 138 -0.20 -4.52 -10.73
N PRO A 139 0.86 -4.47 -9.90
CA PRO A 139 0.91 -3.66 -8.68
C PRO A 139 0.67 -2.18 -8.98
N GLY A 140 -0.30 -1.59 -8.28
CA GLY A 140 -0.77 -0.25 -8.63
C GLY A 140 -2.27 -0.04 -8.54
N THR A 141 -3.04 -1.13 -8.68
CA THR A 141 -4.50 -1.04 -8.85
C THR A 141 -5.24 -1.05 -7.51
N LEU A 142 -4.75 -1.79 -6.51
CA LEU A 142 -5.42 -1.89 -5.21
C LEU A 142 -5.33 -0.59 -4.39
N TYR A 143 -4.24 0.17 -4.51
CA TYR A 143 -4.16 1.52 -3.88
C TYR A 143 -5.15 2.51 -4.52
N ARG A 144 -5.58 2.27 -5.77
CA ARG A 144 -6.50 3.16 -6.50
C ARG A 144 -7.97 2.95 -6.19
N PHE A 145 -8.34 2.06 -5.27
CA PHE A 145 -9.73 1.99 -4.86
C PHE A 145 -10.25 3.36 -4.35
N GLY A 146 -9.40 4.27 -3.87
CA GLY A 146 -9.78 5.65 -3.51
C GLY A 146 -9.62 6.76 -4.57
N GLY A 147 -9.35 6.45 -5.86
CA GLY A 147 -9.12 7.46 -6.90
C GLY A 147 -9.77 7.14 -8.25
N ILE A 148 -9.88 8.16 -9.12
CA ILE A 148 -10.66 8.25 -10.38
C ILE A 148 -10.46 7.08 -11.39
N TYR A 149 -9.52 6.15 -11.15
CA TYR A 149 -9.16 5.08 -12.08
C TYR A 149 -8.95 3.67 -11.45
N GLY A 150 -9.57 3.34 -10.31
CA GLY A 150 -9.46 2.00 -9.71
C GLY A 150 -10.68 1.11 -9.97
N SER A 151 -10.54 0.07 -10.80
CA SER A 151 -11.65 -0.78 -11.23
C SER A 151 -12.29 -1.58 -10.07
N THR A 152 -13.38 -1.06 -9.52
CA THR A 152 -14.42 -1.83 -8.80
C THR A 152 -15.07 -2.90 -9.68
N ASP A 153 -14.66 -2.99 -10.95
CA ASP A 153 -15.15 -3.93 -11.96
C ASP A 153 -14.49 -5.32 -11.92
N THR A 154 -13.45 -5.54 -11.12
CA THR A 154 -12.88 -6.89 -11.04
C THR A 154 -13.84 -7.84 -10.33
N LEU A 155 -14.06 -9.03 -10.89
CA LEU A 155 -14.94 -10.03 -10.28
C LEU A 155 -14.45 -10.42 -8.88
N ALA A 156 -13.14 -10.54 -8.70
CA ALA A 156 -12.53 -10.80 -7.38
C ALA A 156 -12.88 -9.72 -6.36
N PHE A 157 -12.88 -8.44 -6.75
CA PHE A 157 -13.31 -7.35 -5.88
C PHE A 157 -14.78 -7.48 -5.48
N ARG A 158 -15.68 -7.70 -6.44
CA ARG A 158 -17.12 -7.82 -6.17
C ARG A 158 -17.42 -9.00 -5.23
N VAL A 159 -16.73 -10.13 -5.45
CA VAL A 159 -16.86 -11.31 -4.58
C VAL A 159 -16.30 -11.03 -3.18
N ALA A 160 -15.15 -10.37 -3.08
CA ALA A 160 -14.59 -9.97 -1.80
C ALA A 160 -15.50 -8.99 -1.06
N ALA A 161 -15.94 -7.91 -1.71
CA ALA A 161 -16.82 -6.92 -1.12
C ALA A 161 -18.11 -7.55 -0.56
N ARG A 162 -18.77 -8.40 -1.36
CA ARG A 162 -19.96 -9.14 -0.91
C ARG A 162 -19.68 -10.07 0.27
N ALA A 163 -18.58 -10.82 0.23
CA ALA A 163 -18.21 -11.71 1.34
C ALA A 163 -17.94 -10.93 2.64
N LEU A 164 -17.39 -9.72 2.54
CA LEU A 164 -17.13 -8.85 3.67
C LEU A 164 -18.44 -8.25 4.24
N GLU A 165 -19.40 -7.87 3.38
CA GLU A 165 -20.74 -7.43 3.79
C GLU A 165 -21.49 -8.54 4.54
N GLU A 166 -21.56 -9.76 3.99
CA GLU A 166 -22.24 -10.92 4.60
C GLU A 166 -21.69 -11.26 6.01
N ASN A 167 -20.39 -11.07 6.24
CA ASN A 167 -19.78 -11.34 7.55
C ASN A 167 -19.90 -10.17 8.54
N SER A 168 -20.20 -8.96 8.05
CA SER A 168 -20.40 -7.79 8.91
C SER A 168 -21.77 -7.85 9.59
N ASP A 169 -22.80 -8.32 8.87
CA ASP A 169 -24.18 -8.44 9.37
C ASP A 169 -24.34 -9.50 10.48
N ASP A 170 -23.62 -10.63 10.37
CA ASP A 170 -23.58 -11.69 11.40
C ASP A 170 -23.05 -11.20 12.77
N SER A 171 -22.38 -10.05 12.80
CA SER A 171 -21.84 -9.42 14.02
C SER A 171 -22.90 -8.61 14.79
N VAL A 172 -24.00 -8.23 14.13
CA VAL A 172 -25.03 -7.33 14.68
C VAL A 172 -26.18 -8.10 15.33
N GLU A 173 -26.45 -9.34 14.89
CA GLU A 173 -27.53 -10.17 15.45
C GLU A 173 -27.19 -10.92 16.75
N LYS A 174 -25.99 -10.72 17.32
CA LYS A 174 -25.60 -11.28 18.63
C LYS A 174 -25.37 -10.18 19.67
N LYS A 175 -26.46 -9.54 20.12
CA LYS A 175 -26.53 -8.83 21.40
C LYS A 175 -27.84 -9.08 22.11
#